data_AF-A0A7X7B4H1-F1
#
_entry.id   AF-A0A7X7B4H1-F1
#
_cell.length_a   1.000
_cell.length_b   1.000
_cell.length_c   1.000
_cell.angle_alpha   90.00
_cell.angle_beta   90.00
_cell.angle_gamma   90.00
#
_symmetry.space_group_name_H-M   'P 1'
#
loop_
_entity.id
_entity.type
_entity.pdbx_description
1 polymer ?
#
loop_
_entity_poly.entity_id
_entity_poly.type
_entity_poly.pdbx_seq_one_letter_code
_entity_poly.pdbx_strand_id
1 'polypeptide(L)'
;MSFIKSSKRKLTPAEQSAEIAHIDLKNKYIFYEDKTADFNRLYFIGCPILPIEGKRLVAPKNQGIPLDANRRKLVNKIYLAISTMDVAARSKTNIFDTLVHYLKLMDSRNITDIFSFNSVKIYIETLAQEYRDGKKGKTLSVRQGMLK
;
A
#
# COMPACT_ATOMS: atom_id res chain seq x y z
N MET A 1 19.70 -30.13 -31.80
CA MET A 1 19.91 -30.58 -30.40
C MET A 1 19.90 -29.34 -29.50
N SER A 2 18.75 -28.98 -28.94
CA SER A 2 18.58 -27.77 -28.11
C SER A 2 18.71 -28.10 -26.63
N PHE A 3 19.66 -27.46 -25.95
CA PHE A 3 19.82 -27.56 -24.49
C PHE A 3 18.87 -26.59 -23.78
N ILE A 4 17.80 -27.11 -23.18
CA ILE A 4 16.96 -26.35 -22.26
C ILE A 4 17.67 -26.34 -20.89
N LYS A 5 18.43 -25.28 -20.60
CA LYS A 5 18.94 -25.04 -19.24
C LYS A 5 17.76 -24.67 -18.34
N SER A 6 17.28 -25.63 -17.55
CA SER A 6 16.34 -25.38 -16.46
C SER A 6 17.05 -24.60 -15.35
N SER A 7 16.83 -23.29 -15.30
CA SER A 7 17.21 -22.45 -14.16
C SER A 7 16.32 -22.83 -12.97
N LYS A 8 16.78 -23.79 -12.16
CA LYS A 8 16.15 -24.10 -10.87
C LYS A 8 16.41 -22.94 -9.92
N ARG A 9 15.41 -22.05 -9.77
CA ARG A 9 15.39 -20.97 -8.78
C ARG A 9 15.51 -21.61 -7.39
N LYS A 10 16.56 -21.29 -6.62
CA LYS A 10 16.70 -21.76 -5.24
C LYS A 10 15.56 -21.14 -4.41
N LEU A 11 14.68 -21.97 -3.88
CA LEU A 11 13.70 -21.58 -2.87
C LEU A 11 14.42 -21.62 -1.53
N THR A 12 14.74 -20.45 -0.97
CA THR A 12 15.07 -20.34 0.45
C THR A 12 13.79 -20.57 1.26
N PRO A 13 13.79 -21.47 2.25
CA PRO A 13 12.64 -21.63 3.12
C PRO A 13 12.46 -20.35 3.94
N ALA A 14 11.23 -19.86 4.05
CA ALA A 14 10.91 -18.73 4.90
C ALA A 14 11.12 -19.11 6.36
N GLU A 15 12.07 -18.47 7.04
CA GLU A 15 12.22 -18.58 8.49
C GLU A 15 10.96 -18.03 9.15
N GLN A 16 10.17 -18.93 9.74
CA GLN A 16 9.06 -18.59 10.62
C GLN A 16 9.62 -18.23 11.99
N SER A 17 9.92 -16.96 12.21
CA SER A 17 10.11 -16.40 13.55
C SER A 17 9.30 -15.12 13.66
N ALA A 18 7.98 -15.27 13.77
CA ALA A 18 7.09 -14.17 14.13
C ALA A 18 7.03 -14.04 15.67
N GLU A 19 8.16 -13.68 16.29
CA GLU A 19 8.08 -12.93 17.53
C GLU A 19 7.44 -11.60 17.16
N ILE A 20 6.20 -11.37 17.65
CA ILE A 20 5.53 -10.08 17.53
C ILE A 20 6.28 -9.14 18.49
N ALA A 21 7.48 -8.72 18.06
CA ALA A 21 8.19 -7.64 18.70
C ALA A 21 7.22 -6.46 18.76
N HIS A 22 7.03 -5.92 19.95
CA HIS A 22 6.31 -4.68 20.15
C HIS A 22 7.21 -3.57 19.59
N ILE A 23 7.29 -3.46 18.26
CA ILE A 23 8.16 -2.48 17.62
C ILE A 23 7.51 -1.11 17.84
N ASP A 24 8.13 -0.30 18.69
CA ASP A 24 7.77 1.09 18.88
C ASP A 24 8.27 1.86 17.64
N LEU A 25 7.44 1.86 16.61
CA LEU A 25 7.76 2.25 15.24
C LEU A 25 7.69 3.77 15.10
N LYS A 26 8.65 4.49 15.67
CA LYS A 26 8.72 5.96 15.55
C LYS A 26 8.83 6.45 14.10
N ASN A 27 9.24 5.62 13.13
CA ASN A 27 9.38 6.04 11.72
C ASN A 27 9.00 4.93 10.72
N LYS A 28 7.72 4.85 10.33
CA LYS A 28 7.25 3.93 9.26
C LYS A 28 7.24 4.59 7.89
N TYR A 29 8.44 4.82 7.35
CA TYR A 29 8.59 5.35 6.00
C TYR A 29 9.34 4.36 5.14
N ILE A 30 8.88 4.17 3.90
CA ILE A 30 9.70 3.59 2.83
C ILE A 30 9.86 4.66 1.76
N PHE A 31 11.10 5.04 1.47
CA PHE A 31 11.44 6.04 0.47
C PHE A 31 11.86 5.37 -0.84
N TYR A 32 11.40 5.92 -1.96
CA TYR A 32 11.87 5.55 -3.29
C TYR A 32 11.81 6.77 -4.19
N GLU A 33 12.98 7.29 -4.61
CA GLU A 33 13.08 8.55 -5.37
C GLU A 33 12.28 9.67 -4.67
N ASP A 34 11.33 10.30 -5.36
CA ASP A 34 10.44 11.32 -4.81
C ASP A 34 9.24 10.74 -4.05
N LYS A 35 8.98 9.43 -4.17
CA LYS A 35 7.85 8.76 -3.52
C LYS A 35 8.17 8.41 -2.07
N THR A 36 7.17 8.60 -1.22
CA THR A 36 7.25 8.24 0.20
C THR A 36 6.03 7.43 0.60
N ALA A 37 6.25 6.19 0.98
CA ALA A 37 5.23 5.35 1.60
C ALA A 37 5.21 5.62 3.10
N ASP A 38 4.30 6.50 3.53
CA ASP A 38 4.05 6.83 4.92
C ASP A 38 2.91 5.99 5.47
N PHE A 39 3.23 5.00 6.28
CA PHE A 39 2.23 4.10 6.86
C PHE A 39 1.40 4.75 7.96
N ASN A 40 1.83 5.89 8.51
CA ASN A 40 1.03 6.62 9.48
C ASN A 40 -0.29 7.10 8.86
N ARG A 41 -0.30 7.32 7.54
CA ARG A 41 -1.51 7.67 6.78
C ARG A 41 -2.61 6.62 6.92
N LEU A 42 -2.26 5.34 7.06
CA LEU A 42 -3.23 4.24 7.12
C LEU A 42 -3.99 4.18 8.46
N TYR A 43 -3.54 4.94 9.47
CA TYR A 43 -4.21 5.07 10.77
C TYR A 43 -5.42 6.02 10.76
N PHE A 44 -5.64 6.75 9.67
CA PHE A 44 -6.71 7.75 9.58
C PHE A 44 -7.71 7.38 8.48
N ILE A 45 -8.98 7.73 8.70
CA ILE A 45 -10.04 7.55 7.69
C ILE A 45 -9.63 8.28 6.41
N GLY A 46 -9.73 7.60 5.28
CA GLY A 46 -9.46 8.18 3.97
C GLY A 46 -7.97 8.39 3.69
N CYS A 47 -7.06 7.86 4.52
CA CYS A 47 -5.62 7.85 4.29
C CYS A 47 -5.05 9.21 3.80
N PRO A 48 -5.23 10.30 4.57
CA PRO A 48 -4.80 11.66 4.22
C PRO A 48 -3.29 11.72 4.03
N ILE A 49 -2.81 12.69 3.26
CA ILE A 49 -1.37 12.97 3.15
C ILE A 49 -0.97 13.70 4.43
N LEU A 50 -0.05 13.12 5.20
CA LEU A 50 0.46 13.73 6.42
C LEU A 50 1.69 14.58 6.11
N PRO A 51 1.91 15.69 6.84
CA PRO A 51 3.16 16.43 6.74
C PRO A 51 4.31 15.54 7.22
N ILE A 52 5.40 15.54 6.46
CA ILE A 52 6.65 14.85 6.82
C ILE A 52 7.67 15.94 7.08
N GLU A 53 8.33 15.91 8.25
CA GLU A 53 9.38 16.86 8.58
C GLU A 53 10.44 16.90 7.48
N GLY A 54 10.77 18.11 6.99
CA GLY A 54 11.75 18.31 5.90
C GLY A 54 11.20 18.19 4.47
N LYS A 55 9.93 17.84 4.23
CA LYS A 55 9.31 17.88 2.89
C LYS A 55 8.15 18.87 2.83
N ARG A 56 8.15 19.75 1.81
CA ARG A 56 7.00 20.62 1.48
C ARG A 56 5.88 19.78 0.88
N LEU A 57 5.01 19.23 1.72
CA LEU A 57 3.77 18.59 1.28
C LEU A 57 2.61 19.57 1.47
N VAL A 58 1.77 19.71 0.43
CA VAL A 58 0.47 20.39 0.57
C VAL A 58 -0.43 19.46 1.39
N ALA A 59 -0.40 19.61 2.71
CA ALA A 59 -1.27 18.85 3.59
C ALA A 59 -2.72 19.32 3.36
N PRO A 60 -3.66 18.41 3.07
CA PRO A 60 -5.08 18.77 3.04
C PRO A 60 -5.51 19.27 4.42
N LYS A 61 -6.26 20.39 4.47
CA LYS A 61 -6.72 21.04 5.71
C LYS A 61 -7.52 20.10 6.65
N ASN A 62 -8.10 19.03 6.11
CA ASN A 62 -8.76 18.00 6.90
C ASN A 62 -7.76 16.89 7.24
N GLN A 63 -7.14 17.01 8.41
CA GLN A 63 -6.47 15.87 9.03
C GLN A 63 -7.56 14.83 9.32
N GLY A 64 -7.46 13.66 8.67
CA GLY A 64 -8.51 12.64 8.70
C GLY A 64 -8.88 12.22 10.13
N ILE A 65 -10.09 11.68 10.30
CA ILE A 65 -10.55 11.21 11.60
C ILE A 65 -9.65 10.03 12.04
N PRO A 66 -9.04 10.08 13.24
CA PRO A 66 -8.22 8.97 13.74
C PRO A 66 -9.08 7.72 13.92
N LEU A 67 -8.63 6.58 13.41
CA LEU A 67 -9.35 5.31 13.51
C LEU A 67 -9.00 4.53 14.79
N ASP A 68 -9.94 3.65 15.15
CA ASP A 68 -9.93 2.72 16.29
C ASP A 68 -8.64 1.87 16.39
N ALA A 69 -8.38 1.33 17.59
CA ALA A 69 -7.23 0.51 17.94
C ALA A 69 -7.05 -0.73 17.05
N ASN A 70 -8.15 -1.28 16.51
CA ASN A 70 -8.13 -2.43 15.60
C ASN A 70 -7.40 -2.12 14.28
N ARG A 71 -7.58 -0.92 13.73
CA ARG A 71 -6.90 -0.47 12.51
C ARG A 71 -5.39 -0.33 12.75
N ARG A 72 -4.98 0.12 13.94
CA ARG A 72 -3.55 0.26 14.28
C ARG A 72 -2.82 -1.09 14.24
N LYS A 73 -3.43 -2.14 14.83
CA LYS A 73 -2.89 -3.51 14.78
C LYS A 73 -2.76 -4.01 13.34
N LEU A 74 -3.76 -3.74 12.50
CA LEU A 74 -3.73 -4.10 11.08
C LEU A 74 -2.58 -3.41 10.34
N VAL A 75 -2.42 -2.09 10.53
CA VAL A 75 -1.36 -1.31 9.87
C VAL A 75 0.04 -1.74 10.33
N ASN A 76 0.21 -2.18 11.59
CA ASN A 76 1.47 -2.79 12.04
C ASN A 76 1.78 -4.08 11.27
N LYS A 77 0.80 -4.97 11.12
CA LYS A 77 0.96 -6.21 10.35
C LYS A 77 1.28 -5.93 8.88
N ILE A 78 0.59 -4.98 8.26
CA ILE A 78 0.86 -4.56 6.87
C ILE A 78 2.28 -4.03 6.72
N TYR A 79 2.71 -3.14 7.62
CA TYR A 79 4.06 -2.57 7.57
C TYR A 79 5.12 -3.67 7.68
N LEU A 80 4.96 -4.60 8.63
CA LEU A 80 5.89 -5.70 8.81
C LEU A 80 5.93 -6.58 7.56
N ALA A 81 4.77 -6.98 7.04
CA ALA A 81 4.66 -7.80 5.83
C ALA A 81 5.33 -7.15 4.62
N ILE A 82 5.15 -5.84 4.39
CA ILE A 82 5.80 -5.15 3.26
C ILE A 82 7.31 -4.99 3.49
N SER A 83 7.70 -4.68 4.73
CA SER A 83 9.11 -4.46 5.08
C SER A 83 9.93 -5.73 4.89
N THR A 84 9.39 -6.90 5.25
CA THR A 84 10.06 -8.20 5.14
C THR A 84 10.03 -8.82 3.74
N MET A 85 9.25 -8.27 2.79
CA MET A 85 9.27 -8.76 1.41
C MET A 85 10.65 -8.58 0.76
N ASP A 86 11.15 -9.63 0.13
CA ASP A 86 12.37 -9.60 -0.71
C ASP A 86 12.08 -9.04 -2.11
N VAL A 87 11.70 -7.76 -2.15
CA VAL A 87 11.44 -7.01 -3.39
C VAL A 87 12.03 -5.62 -3.30
N ALA A 88 12.30 -5.02 -4.46
CA ALA A 88 12.82 -3.66 -4.55
C ALA A 88 11.91 -2.62 -3.86
N ALA A 89 12.51 -1.55 -3.34
CA ALA A 89 11.80 -0.44 -2.70
C ALA A 89 10.68 0.12 -3.58
N ARG A 90 10.88 0.23 -4.90
CA ARG A 90 9.85 0.61 -5.88
C ARG A 90 8.59 -0.26 -5.76
N SER A 91 8.76 -1.58 -5.73
CA SER A 91 7.66 -2.52 -5.60
C SER A 91 6.95 -2.36 -4.26
N LYS A 92 7.69 -2.19 -3.16
CA LYS A 92 7.12 -1.90 -1.83
C LYS A 92 6.27 -0.63 -1.84
N THR A 93 6.75 0.44 -2.48
CA THR A 93 5.97 1.70 -2.60
C THR A 93 4.73 1.55 -3.48
N ASN A 94 4.78 0.77 -4.56
CA ASN A 94 3.60 0.51 -5.40
C ASN A 94 2.55 -0.34 -4.67
N ILE A 95 2.99 -1.32 -3.86
CA ILE A 95 2.10 -2.12 -3.01
C ILE A 95 1.42 -1.19 -1.99
N PHE A 96 2.18 -0.31 -1.35
CA PHE A 96 1.64 0.70 -0.44
C PHE A 96 0.61 1.61 -1.12
N ASP A 97 0.90 2.15 -2.31
CA ASP A 97 -0.03 3.00 -3.06
C ASP A 97 -1.35 2.26 -3.37
N THR A 98 -1.26 0.98 -3.71
CA THR A 98 -2.43 0.13 -3.97
C THR A 98 -3.25 -0.09 -2.69
N LEU A 99 -2.57 -0.32 -1.56
CA LEU A 99 -3.23 -0.46 -0.26
C LEU A 99 -3.92 0.82 0.18
N VAL A 100 -3.31 1.99 -0.03
CA VAL A 100 -3.96 3.28 0.23
C VAL A 100 -5.24 3.41 -0.58
N HIS A 101 -5.23 3.04 -1.87
CA HIS A 101 -6.41 3.09 -2.72
C HIS A 101 -7.51 2.14 -2.24
N TYR A 102 -7.14 0.90 -1.93
CA TYR A 102 -8.05 -0.11 -1.39
C TYR A 102 -8.70 0.35 -0.07
N LEU A 103 -7.89 0.80 0.90
CA LEU A 103 -8.39 1.25 2.19
C LEU A 103 -9.29 2.48 2.07
N LYS A 104 -8.95 3.44 1.21
CA LYS A 104 -9.83 4.58 0.91
C LYS A 104 -11.20 4.17 0.39
N LEU A 105 -11.26 3.15 -0.46
CA LEU A 105 -12.53 2.62 -0.97
C LEU A 105 -13.34 1.92 0.12
N MET A 106 -12.68 1.16 1.01
CA MET A 106 -13.37 0.52 2.13
C MET A 106 -13.92 1.55 3.10
N ASP A 107 -13.12 2.56 3.42
CA ASP A 107 -13.51 3.68 4.27
C ASP A 107 -14.70 4.44 3.65
N SER A 108 -14.70 4.70 2.33
CA SER A 108 -15.81 5.42 1.67
C SER A 108 -17.12 4.62 1.60
N ARG A 109 -17.04 3.29 1.75
CA ARG A 109 -18.20 2.39 1.79
C ARG A 109 -18.56 1.92 3.21
N ASN A 110 -17.91 2.47 4.24
CA ASN A 110 -18.07 2.10 5.65
C ASN A 110 -17.86 0.58 5.91
N ILE A 111 -16.94 -0.06 5.19
CA ILE A 111 -16.63 -1.48 5.36
C ILE A 111 -15.62 -1.63 6.50
N THR A 112 -16.02 -2.28 7.59
CA THR A 112 -15.19 -2.49 8.77
C THR A 112 -14.31 -3.74 8.68
N ASP A 113 -14.80 -4.80 8.03
CA ASP A 113 -14.07 -6.06 7.84
C ASP A 113 -13.16 -6.00 6.59
N ILE A 114 -12.00 -5.37 6.81
CA ILE A 114 -10.96 -5.12 5.82
C ILE A 114 -10.24 -6.44 5.52
N PHE A 115 -10.04 -6.74 4.23
CA PHE A 115 -9.47 -7.99 3.69
C PHE A 115 -10.36 -9.24 3.74
N SER A 116 -11.66 -9.09 4.04
CA SER A 116 -12.65 -10.14 3.79
C SER A 116 -12.84 -10.43 2.31
N PHE A 117 -13.36 -11.62 1.97
CA PHE A 117 -13.71 -11.96 0.58
C PHE A 117 -14.59 -10.89 -0.08
N ASN A 118 -15.60 -10.39 0.66
CA ASN A 118 -16.51 -9.37 0.18
C ASN A 118 -15.80 -8.05 -0.12
N SER A 119 -14.90 -7.61 0.76
CA SER A 119 -14.13 -6.38 0.57
C SER A 119 -13.22 -6.45 -0.68
N VAL A 120 -12.59 -7.60 -0.91
CA VAL A 120 -11.74 -7.85 -2.09
C VAL A 120 -12.58 -7.90 -3.35
N LYS A 121 -13.73 -8.58 -3.32
CA LYS A 121 -14.68 -8.62 -4.44
C LYS A 121 -15.12 -7.22 -4.84
N ILE A 122 -15.54 -6.39 -3.88
CA ILE A 122 -15.95 -5.00 -4.11
C ILE A 122 -14.82 -4.19 -4.75
N TYR A 123 -13.59 -4.38 -4.29
CA TYR A 123 -12.43 -3.70 -4.87
C TYR A 123 -12.20 -4.10 -6.33
N ILE A 124 -12.23 -5.40 -6.63
CA ILE A 124 -12.08 -5.93 -8.00
C ILE A 124 -13.19 -5.41 -8.91
N GLU A 125 -14.44 -5.43 -8.45
CA GLU A 125 -15.58 -4.89 -9.21
C GLU A 125 -15.42 -3.39 -9.50
N THR A 126 -14.90 -2.63 -8.54
CA THR A 126 -14.61 -1.20 -8.72
C THR A 126 -13.51 -1.01 -9.76
N LEU A 127 -12.42 -1.78 -9.70
CA LEU A 127 -11.36 -1.73 -10.71
C LEU A 127 -11.87 -2.10 -12.11
N ALA A 128 -12.74 -3.11 -12.20
CA ALA A 128 -13.36 -3.52 -13.47
C ALA A 128 -14.26 -2.41 -14.04
N GLN A 129 -15.01 -1.72 -13.18
CA GLN A 129 -15.84 -0.59 -13.61
C GLN A 129 -14.98 0.60 -14.07
N GLU A 130 -13.95 0.97 -13.31
CA GLU A 130 -13.01 2.03 -13.70
C GLU A 130 -12.33 1.72 -15.04
N TYR A 131 -12.01 0.45 -15.28
CA TYR A 131 -11.49 0.00 -16.56
C TYR A 131 -12.49 0.20 -17.70
N ARG A 132 -13.75 -0.20 -17.51
CA ARG A 132 -14.83 -0.01 -18.50
C ARG A 132 -15.12 1.47 -18.77
N ASP A 133 -15.00 2.32 -17.75
CA ASP A 133 -15.15 3.77 -17.85
C ASP A 133 -13.94 4.46 -18.54
N GLY A 134 -12.96 3.70 -19.05
CA GLY A 134 -11.79 4.25 -19.74
C GLY A 134 -10.77 4.92 -18.81
N LYS A 135 -10.83 4.67 -17.49
CA LYS A 135 -9.81 5.17 -16.52
C LYS A 135 -8.55 4.30 -16.52
N LYS A 136 -8.14 3.79 -17.68
CA LYS A 136 -7.01 2.86 -17.86
C LYS A 136 -5.69 3.52 -17.44
N GLY A 137 -4.95 2.89 -16.52
CA GLY A 137 -3.54 3.21 -16.24
C GLY A 137 -3.24 4.63 -15.73
N LYS A 138 -4.27 5.37 -15.31
CA LYS A 138 -4.18 6.79 -14.99
C LYS A 138 -3.57 7.08 -13.60
N THR A 139 -2.47 6.42 -13.24
CA THR A 139 -1.55 6.98 -12.22
C THR A 139 -1.05 8.34 -12.72
N LEU A 140 -0.90 9.31 -11.82
CA LEU A 140 -0.44 10.68 -12.12
C LEU A 140 0.79 10.68 -13.05
N SER A 141 1.73 9.77 -12.81
CA SER A 141 2.93 9.54 -13.61
C SER A 141 2.66 9.13 -15.07
N VAL A 142 1.62 8.34 -15.35
CA VAL A 142 1.25 7.95 -16.71
C VAL A 142 0.49 9.07 -17.42
N ARG A 143 -0.32 9.86 -16.70
CA ARG A 143 -1.00 11.04 -17.27
C ARG A 143 0.00 12.13 -17.70
N GLN A 144 1.07 12.34 -16.92
CA GLN A 144 2.13 13.31 -17.25
C GLN A 144 3.01 12.84 -18.43
N GLY A 145 3.25 11.53 -18.56
CA GLY A 145 4.00 10.97 -19.69
C GLY A 145 3.25 10.96 -21.04
N MET A 146 1.93 11.14 -21.02
CA MET A 146 1.09 11.24 -22.23
C MET A 146 0.89 12.67 -22.75
N LEU A 147 1.36 13.69 -22.01
CA LEU A 147 1.35 15.10 -22.43
C LEU A 147 2.61 15.50 -23.22
N LYS A 148 3.15 14.59 -24.03
CA LYS A 148 4.23 14.93 -24.98
C LYS A 148 3.67 15.63 -26.19
#